data_AF-A0A389MI95-F1
#
_entry.id   AF-A0A389MI95-F1
#
_cell.length_a   1.000
_cell.length_b   1.000
_cell.length_c   1.000
_cell.angle_alpha   90.00
_cell.angle_beta   90.00
_cell.angle_gamma   90.00
#
_symmetry.space_group_name_H-M   'P 1'
#
loop_
_entity.id
_entity.type
_entity.pdbx_description
1 polymer ?
#
loop_
_entity_poly.entity_id
_entity_poly.type
_entity_poly.pdbx_seq_one_letter_code
_entity_poly.pdbx_strand_id
1 'polypeptide(L)'
;MYALLIPLPLANEILGMTEADRLDRQMEALCKQDAGVKIFETVRVPATAFDTAERLIIGPFQTLDGGLSRRVVLNAYFIDSKTDTLKGRNSSSPGLMPKGRLSRYQTTIRRAADNKVLGEDVSYGRTGGDFTLNHPSQNHCPKPRSPYIVQSIFIKEM
;
A
#
# COMPACT_ATOMS: atom_id res chain seq x y z
N MET A 1 28.83 2.29 59.04
CA MET A 1 27.64 2.10 58.18
C MET A 1 27.81 3.04 56.98
N TYR A 2 28.49 2.57 55.92
CA TYR A 2 28.76 3.36 54.72
C TYR A 2 27.67 3.08 53.68
N ALA A 3 26.89 4.08 53.33
CA ALA A 3 25.94 4.01 52.22
C ALA A 3 26.69 4.24 50.90
N LEU A 4 26.85 3.20 50.09
CA LEU A 4 27.27 3.32 48.69
C LEU A 4 26.12 3.94 47.88
N LEU A 5 26.31 5.17 47.42
CA LEU A 5 25.50 5.76 46.36
C LEU A 5 26.08 5.30 45.02
N ILE A 6 25.37 4.40 44.33
CA ILE A 6 25.65 4.07 42.93
C ILE A 6 24.89 5.08 42.07
N PRO A 7 25.55 5.97 41.31
CA PRO A 7 24.86 6.71 40.26
C PRO A 7 24.58 5.74 39.11
N LEU A 8 23.32 5.37 38.91
CA LEU A 8 22.86 4.78 37.66
C LEU A 8 23.06 5.83 36.55
N PRO A 9 23.90 5.57 35.53
CA PRO A 9 23.84 6.39 34.34
C PRO A 9 22.53 6.02 33.65
N LEU A 10 21.52 6.89 33.77
CA LEU A 10 20.44 6.97 32.79
C LEU A 10 21.11 7.39 31.47
N ALA A 11 21.64 6.40 30.76
CA ALA A 11 22.14 6.56 29.41
C ALA A 11 20.95 7.00 28.57
N ASN A 12 20.98 8.29 28.25
CA ASN A 12 20.04 9.00 27.43
C ASN A 12 20.19 8.46 25.99
N GLU A 13 19.49 7.37 25.66
CA GLU A 13 19.35 6.89 24.28
C GLU A 13 18.47 7.86 23.47
N ILE A 14 18.99 9.06 23.20
CA ILE A 14 18.47 9.93 22.14
C ILE A 14 19.38 9.75 20.94
N LEU A 15 19.39 8.54 20.37
CA LEU A 15 19.87 8.35 19.00
C LEU A 15 18.78 8.89 18.07
N GLY A 16 19.17 9.88 17.25
CA GLY A 16 18.29 10.74 16.48
C GLY A 16 17.29 9.99 15.61
N MET A 17 16.02 10.00 16.04
CA MET A 17 14.90 9.58 15.20
C MET A 17 14.85 10.44 13.94
N THR A 18 15.07 9.82 12.80
CA THR A 18 14.95 10.47 11.49
C THR A 18 13.47 10.73 11.17
N GLU A 19 13.21 11.58 10.18
CA GLU A 19 11.84 11.73 9.70
C GLU A 19 11.31 10.41 9.12
N ALA A 20 12.18 9.59 8.52
CA ALA A 20 11.85 8.26 8.04
C ALA A 20 11.33 7.37 9.18
N ASP A 21 12.01 7.32 10.33
CA ASP A 21 11.57 6.52 11.50
C ASP A 21 10.22 6.98 12.06
N ARG A 22 9.96 8.29 12.01
CA ARG A 22 8.67 8.85 12.42
C ARG A 22 7.55 8.45 11.45
N LEU A 23 7.81 8.49 10.15
CA LEU A 23 6.87 8.08 9.13
C LEU A 23 6.64 6.57 9.12
N ASP A 24 7.67 5.76 9.40
CA ASP A 24 7.54 4.31 9.50
C ASP A 24 6.64 3.88 10.66
N ARG A 25 6.76 4.50 11.84
CA ARG A 25 5.82 4.26 12.94
C ARG A 25 4.38 4.66 12.62
N GLN A 26 4.19 5.77 11.92
CA GLN A 26 2.86 6.19 11.48
C GLN A 26 2.28 5.23 10.45
N MET A 27 3.11 4.80 9.49
CA MET A 27 2.75 3.79 8.51
C MET A 27 2.35 2.49 9.21
N GLU A 28 3.12 2.01 10.18
CA GLU A 28 2.83 0.79 10.92
C GLU A 28 1.53 0.89 11.73
N ALA A 29 1.27 2.03 12.36
CA ALA A 29 0.03 2.27 13.08
C ALA A 29 -1.20 2.20 12.14
N LEU A 30 -1.11 2.85 10.97
CA LEU A 30 -2.14 2.77 9.94
C LEU A 30 -2.28 1.35 9.39
N CYS A 31 -1.15 0.66 9.21
CA CYS A 31 -1.13 -0.71 8.73
C CYS A 31 -1.97 -1.66 9.60
N LYS A 32 -1.80 -1.55 10.92
CA LYS A 32 -2.55 -2.35 11.90
C LYS A 32 -4.05 -2.05 11.90
N GLN A 33 -4.45 -0.89 11.38
CA GLN A 33 -5.84 -0.46 11.37
C GLN A 33 -6.63 -1.09 10.21
N ASP A 34 -6.13 -0.98 8.98
CA ASP A 34 -6.92 -1.37 7.80
C ASP A 34 -6.14 -1.99 6.65
N ALA A 35 -4.81 -2.13 6.73
CA ALA A 35 -4.02 -2.68 5.63
C ALA A 35 -4.26 -4.18 5.43
N GLY A 36 -3.99 -4.63 4.20
CA GLY A 36 -4.17 -6.00 3.75
C GLY A 36 -5.38 -6.18 2.84
N VAL A 37 -5.58 -7.43 2.42
CA VAL A 37 -6.65 -7.83 1.52
C VAL A 37 -7.88 -8.24 2.33
N LYS A 38 -9.02 -7.67 1.96
CA LYS A 38 -10.35 -8.06 2.42
C LYS A 38 -11.14 -8.59 1.23
N ILE A 39 -11.51 -9.87 1.28
CA ILE A 39 -12.33 -10.52 0.26
C ILE A 39 -13.73 -10.65 0.82
N PHE A 40 -14.70 -10.04 0.14
CA PHE A 40 -16.11 -10.15 0.51
C PHE A 40 -16.81 -11.22 -0.32
N GLU A 41 -16.43 -11.35 -1.58
CA GLU A 41 -17.01 -12.32 -2.50
C GLU A 41 -16.00 -12.73 -3.57
N THR A 42 -15.96 -14.03 -3.88
CA THR A 42 -15.20 -14.56 -5.01
C THR A 42 -16.14 -14.83 -6.19
N VAL A 43 -15.59 -14.75 -7.40
CA VAL A 43 -16.34 -14.86 -8.64
C VAL A 43 -15.68 -15.90 -9.52
N ARG A 44 -16.46 -16.88 -9.98
CA ARG A 44 -16.04 -17.79 -11.03
C ARG A 44 -16.18 -17.10 -12.38
N VAL A 45 -15.12 -17.12 -13.18
CA VAL A 45 -15.09 -16.54 -14.52
C VAL A 45 -14.62 -17.58 -15.53
N PRO A 46 -15.11 -17.52 -16.78
CA PRO A 46 -14.78 -18.52 -17.79
C PRO A 46 -13.28 -18.58 -18.04
N ALA A 47 -12.76 -19.75 -18.41
CA ALA A 47 -11.34 -19.93 -18.71
C ALA A 47 -10.83 -18.98 -19.81
N THR A 48 -11.71 -18.52 -20.70
CA THR A 48 -11.43 -17.53 -21.75
C THR A 48 -11.12 -16.13 -21.20
N ALA A 49 -11.37 -15.87 -19.92
CA ALA A 49 -11.00 -14.64 -19.23
C ALA A 49 -9.51 -14.57 -18.88
N PHE A 50 -8.76 -15.66 -19.06
CA PHE A 50 -7.34 -15.75 -18.76
C PHE A 50 -6.50 -15.85 -20.04
N ASP A 51 -5.30 -15.27 -19.99
CA ASP A 51 -4.32 -15.43 -21.06
C ASP A 51 -3.61 -16.79 -20.98
N THR A 52 -2.70 -17.05 -21.92
CA THR A 52 -1.94 -18.30 -21.99
C THR A 52 -0.98 -18.51 -20.81
N ALA A 53 -0.71 -17.48 -20.01
CA ALA A 53 0.10 -17.53 -18.79
C ALA A 53 -0.78 -17.57 -17.52
N GLU A 54 -2.06 -17.89 -17.66
CA GLU A 54 -3.04 -17.95 -16.57
C GLU A 54 -3.24 -16.62 -15.82
N ARG A 55 -3.00 -15.50 -16.49
CA ARG A 55 -3.28 -14.17 -15.93
C ARG A 55 -4.63 -13.69 -16.42
N LEU A 56 -5.42 -13.12 -15.52
CA LEU A 56 -6.68 -12.51 -15.89
C LEU A 56 -6.45 -11.41 -16.94
N ILE A 57 -7.23 -11.43 -18.01
CA ILE A 57 -7.19 -10.41 -19.05
C ILE A 57 -7.87 -9.15 -18.50
N ILE A 58 -7.06 -8.13 -18.24
CA ILE A 58 -7.51 -6.85 -17.71
C ILE A 58 -7.45 -5.81 -18.82
N GLY A 59 -8.54 -5.07 -19.00
CA GLY A 59 -8.65 -4.00 -19.99
C GLY A 59 -7.73 -2.80 -19.74
N PRO A 60 -7.76 -1.81 -20.64
CA PRO A 60 -6.87 -0.66 -20.58
C PRO A 60 -7.07 0.16 -19.31
N PHE A 61 -5.99 0.84 -18.91
CA PHE A 61 -5.99 1.78 -17.80
C PHE A 61 -6.69 3.08 -18.19
N GLN A 62 -7.62 3.53 -17.36
CA GLN A 62 -8.34 4.79 -17.49
C GLN A 62 -8.02 5.66 -16.29
N THR A 63 -7.50 6.86 -16.52
CA THR A 63 -7.34 7.87 -15.47
C THR A 63 -8.69 8.55 -15.25
N LEU A 64 -9.10 8.66 -13.99
CA LEU A 64 -10.28 9.38 -13.55
C LEU A 64 -9.85 10.57 -12.67
N ASP A 65 -10.79 11.45 -12.35
CA ASP A 65 -10.52 12.60 -11.49
C ASP A 65 -10.09 12.18 -10.07
N GLY A 66 -9.32 13.05 -9.41
CA GLY A 66 -8.94 12.86 -8.01
C GLY A 66 -7.91 11.76 -7.76
N GLY A 67 -7.09 11.40 -8.77
CA GLY A 67 -6.07 10.36 -8.64
C GLY A 67 -6.64 8.93 -8.58
N LEU A 68 -7.92 8.78 -8.93
CA LEU A 68 -8.56 7.50 -9.15
C LEU A 68 -8.18 6.99 -10.54
N SER A 69 -8.00 5.69 -10.66
CA SER A 69 -7.83 5.02 -11.94
C SER A 69 -8.68 3.78 -11.99
N ARG A 70 -9.11 3.41 -13.18
CA ARG A 70 -10.00 2.28 -13.41
C ARG A 70 -9.47 1.38 -14.50
N ARG A 71 -9.65 0.07 -14.31
CA ARG A 71 -9.56 -0.95 -15.35
C ARG A 71 -10.85 -1.74 -15.40
N VAL A 72 -11.17 -2.27 -16.57
CA VAL A 72 -12.38 -3.07 -16.81
C VAL A 72 -11.99 -4.52 -17.03
N VAL A 73 -12.72 -5.45 -16.43
CA VAL A 73 -12.56 -6.90 -16.60
C VAL A 73 -13.87 -7.46 -17.12
N LEU A 74 -13.81 -8.17 -18.26
CA LEU A 74 -14.96 -8.84 -18.91
C LEU A 74 -16.17 -7.93 -19.15
N ASN A 75 -15.99 -6.61 -19.23
CA ASN A 75 -17.07 -5.62 -19.25
C ASN A 75 -18.10 -5.72 -18.10
N ALA A 76 -17.78 -6.50 -17.06
CA ALA A 76 -18.69 -6.82 -15.95
C ALA A 76 -18.12 -6.43 -14.58
N TYR A 77 -16.82 -6.12 -14.50
CA TYR A 77 -16.15 -5.75 -13.26
C TYR A 77 -15.23 -4.55 -13.45
N PHE A 78 -15.11 -3.75 -12.40
CA PHE A 78 -14.19 -2.62 -12.31
C PHE A 78 -13.12 -2.88 -11.27
N ILE A 79 -11.87 -2.62 -11.63
CA ILE A 79 -10.75 -2.54 -10.70
C ILE A 79 -10.40 -1.07 -10.58
N ASP A 80 -10.74 -0.48 -9.44
CA ASP A 80 -10.43 0.91 -9.13
C ASP A 80 -9.19 0.98 -8.25
N SER A 81 -8.21 1.81 -8.61
CA SER A 81 -7.01 2.05 -7.81
C SER A 81 -6.89 3.54 -7.49
N LYS A 82 -6.67 3.86 -6.22
CA LYS A 82 -6.52 5.22 -5.72
C LYS A 82 -5.23 5.35 -4.91
N THR A 83 -4.53 6.46 -5.09
CA THR A 83 -3.37 6.84 -4.26
C THR A 83 -3.66 8.13 -3.54
N ASP A 84 -3.66 8.08 -2.21
CA ASP A 84 -3.80 9.25 -1.34
C ASP A 84 -2.45 9.59 -0.72
N THR A 85 -2.01 10.85 -0.84
CA THR A 85 -0.82 11.34 -0.12
C THR A 85 -1.26 11.86 1.23
N LEU A 86 -0.92 11.13 2.30
CA LEU A 86 -1.32 11.44 3.67
C LEU A 86 -0.40 12.47 4.32
N LYS A 87 0.90 12.42 3.99
CA LYS A 87 1.90 13.40 4.44
C LYS A 87 2.98 13.61 3.38
N GLY A 88 3.56 14.81 3.37
CA GLY A 88 4.59 15.21 2.42
C GLY A 88 4.01 15.90 1.18
N ARG A 89 4.88 16.37 0.29
CA ARG A 89 4.48 16.91 -1.02
C ARG A 89 4.42 15.81 -2.06
N ASN A 90 3.61 16.02 -3.09
CA ASN A 90 3.66 15.26 -4.34
C ASN A 90 4.92 15.65 -5.14
N SER A 91 6.11 15.44 -4.59
CA SER A 91 7.36 15.70 -5.30
C SER A 91 7.98 14.35 -5.68
N SER A 92 7.88 14.01 -6.96
CA SER A 92 8.59 12.91 -7.61
C SER A 92 10.03 13.31 -7.98
N SER A 93 10.54 14.40 -7.41
CA SER A 93 11.81 14.99 -7.80
C SER A 93 12.95 14.02 -7.49
N PRO A 94 13.72 13.58 -8.49
CA PRO A 94 14.91 12.76 -8.24
C PRO A 94 15.90 13.58 -7.41
N GLY A 95 16.52 12.94 -6.40
CA GLY A 95 17.51 13.56 -5.53
C GLY A 95 17.17 13.45 -4.04
N LEU A 96 17.79 14.32 -3.25
CA LEU A 96 17.67 14.33 -1.79
C LEU A 96 16.22 14.64 -1.38
N MET A 97 15.57 13.69 -0.70
CA MET A 97 14.25 13.88 -0.09
C MET A 97 14.37 13.95 1.44
N PRO A 98 14.86 15.08 2.00
CA PRO A 98 15.00 15.22 3.44
C PRO A 98 13.63 15.18 4.13
N LYS A 99 12.57 15.58 3.41
CA LYS A 99 11.18 15.41 3.84
C LYS A 99 10.57 14.19 3.17
N GLY A 100 10.17 13.22 3.98
CA GLY A 100 9.53 12.01 3.51
C GLY A 100 8.08 12.21 3.09
N ARG A 101 7.55 11.22 2.37
CA ARG A 101 6.15 11.12 1.97
C ARG A 101 5.55 9.84 2.52
N LEU A 102 4.33 9.93 3.03
CA LEU A 102 3.51 8.78 3.42
C LEU A 102 2.28 8.73 2.51
N SER A 103 2.10 7.61 1.84
CA SER A 103 1.01 7.38 0.88
C SER A 103 0.17 6.18 1.29
N ARG A 104 -1.13 6.23 1.00
CA ARG A 104 -2.07 5.11 1.07
C ARG A 104 -2.45 4.71 -0.34
N TYR A 105 -2.35 3.42 -0.65
CA TYR A 105 -2.77 2.83 -1.91
C TYR A 105 -3.97 1.94 -1.62
N GLN A 106 -5.07 2.16 -2.33
CA GLN A 106 -6.27 1.35 -2.20
C GLN A 106 -6.65 0.81 -3.57
N THR A 107 -6.89 -0.50 -3.65
CA THR A 107 -7.49 -1.14 -4.81
C THR A 107 -8.83 -1.74 -4.40
N THR A 108 -9.88 -1.42 -5.13
CA THR A 108 -11.24 -1.92 -4.90
C THR A 108 -11.74 -2.62 -6.16
N ILE A 109 -12.27 -3.83 -6.01
CA ILE A 109 -12.86 -4.58 -7.12
C ILE A 109 -14.38 -4.57 -6.95
N ARG A 110 -15.09 -4.14 -8.00
CA ARG A 110 -16.55 -3.99 -7.98
C ARG A 110 -17.21 -4.70 -9.15
N ARG A 111 -18.41 -5.23 -8.93
CA ARG A 111 -19.28 -5.73 -10.01
C ARG A 111 -20.03 -4.56 -10.63
N ALA A 112 -20.06 -4.48 -11.96
CA ALA A 112 -20.68 -3.38 -12.69
C ALA A 112 -22.22 -3.38 -12.59
N ALA A 113 -22.84 -4.56 -12.50
CA ALA A 113 -24.30 -4.70 -12.50
C ALA A 113 -24.99 -4.06 -11.28
N ASP A 114 -24.35 -4.13 -10.11
CA ASP A 114 -24.92 -3.70 -8.82
C ASP A 114 -23.99 -2.76 -8.03
N ASN A 115 -22.82 -2.42 -8.56
CA ASN A 115 -21.75 -1.69 -7.88
C ASN A 115 -21.25 -2.34 -6.57
N LYS A 116 -21.53 -3.63 -6.35
CA LYS A 116 -21.13 -4.35 -5.14
C LYS A 116 -19.61 -4.48 -5.08
N VAL A 117 -19.02 -4.18 -3.93
CA VAL A 117 -17.60 -4.40 -3.66
C VAL A 117 -17.37 -5.88 -3.40
N LEU A 118 -16.50 -6.49 -4.20
CA LEU A 118 -16.10 -7.90 -4.10
C LEU A 118 -14.88 -8.06 -3.21
N GLY A 119 -14.02 -7.04 -3.16
CA GLY A 119 -12.91 -6.98 -2.24
C GLY A 119 -12.14 -5.67 -2.33
N GLU A 120 -11.27 -5.47 -1.34
CA GLU A 120 -10.41 -4.31 -1.19
C GLU A 120 -9.01 -4.73 -0.74
N ASP A 121 -7.98 -4.09 -1.27
CA ASP A 121 -6.59 -4.21 -0.81
C ASP A 121 -6.06 -2.82 -0.47
N VAL A 122 -5.63 -2.65 0.77
CA VAL A 122 -5.03 -1.41 1.26
C VAL A 122 -3.57 -1.66 1.61
N SER A 123 -2.71 -0.80 1.10
CA SER A 123 -1.29 -0.77 1.47
C SER A 123 -0.84 0.65 1.75
N TYR A 124 0.21 0.76 2.54
CA TYR A 124 0.85 2.04 2.85
C TYR A 124 2.29 2.01 2.40
N GLY A 125 2.80 3.18 1.98
CA GLY A 125 4.19 3.33 1.56
C GLY A 125 4.79 4.62 2.07
N ARG A 126 6.03 4.51 2.56
CA ARG A 126 6.92 5.63 2.84
C ARG A 126 7.95 5.78 1.73
N THR A 127 8.27 7.01 1.36
CA THR A 127 9.42 7.36 0.51
C THR A 127 10.19 8.54 1.12
N GLY A 128 11.51 8.43 1.30
CA GLY A 128 12.37 9.47 1.86
C GLY A 128 12.15 9.76 3.35
N GLY A 129 12.69 10.88 3.84
CA GLY A 129 12.72 11.22 5.27
C GLY A 129 14.05 10.88 5.95
N ASP A 130 14.99 10.37 5.18
CA ASP A 130 16.38 10.10 5.53
C ASP A 130 17.31 10.73 4.49
N PHE A 131 18.57 10.94 4.87
CA PHE A 131 19.59 11.49 3.98
C PHE A 131 20.22 10.36 3.17
N THR A 132 19.84 10.25 1.90
CA THR A 132 20.37 9.26 0.95
C THR A 132 20.83 9.94 -0.34
N LEU A 133 22.02 9.62 -0.83
CA LEU A 133 22.62 10.30 -1.99
C LEU A 133 22.16 9.80 -3.36
N ASN A 134 21.60 8.58 -3.45
CA ASN A 134 21.30 7.95 -4.75
C ASN A 134 19.81 7.77 -5.01
N HIS A 135 19.06 7.26 -4.03
CA HIS A 135 17.61 7.12 -4.09
C HIS A 135 17.02 7.30 -2.70
N PRO A 136 15.86 7.98 -2.56
CA PRO A 136 15.14 8.04 -1.29
C PRO A 136 14.87 6.64 -0.77
N SER A 137 15.09 6.40 0.54
CA SER A 137 14.72 5.11 1.11
C SER A 137 13.21 4.89 1.00
N GLN A 138 12.79 3.63 1.00
CA GLN A 138 11.38 3.28 0.89
C GLN A 138 11.04 2.22 1.93
N ASN A 139 9.82 2.32 2.44
CA ASN A 139 9.23 1.28 3.27
C ASN A 139 7.77 1.10 2.85
N HIS A 140 7.20 -0.06 3.11
CA HIS A 140 5.80 -0.32 2.79
C HIS A 140 5.22 -1.35 3.74
N CYS A 141 3.90 -1.43 3.73
CA CYS A 141 3.18 -2.48 4.41
C CYS A 141 1.88 -2.81 3.65
N PRO A 142 1.37 -4.06 3.73
CA PRO A 142 1.91 -5.18 4.54
C PRO A 142 3.22 -5.78 3.99
N LYS A 143 3.92 -6.56 4.83
CA LYS A 143 5.12 -7.35 4.48
C LYS A 143 4.87 -8.85 4.78
N PRO A 144 5.02 -9.77 3.82
CA PRO A 144 5.25 -9.51 2.39
C PRO A 144 4.08 -8.71 1.79
N ARG A 145 4.27 -8.16 0.58
CA ARG A 145 3.17 -7.48 -0.13
C ARG A 145 1.96 -8.40 -0.20
N SER A 146 0.78 -7.82 -0.03
CA SER A 146 -0.50 -8.52 -0.22
C SER A 146 -0.49 -9.36 -1.49
N PRO A 147 -1.07 -10.57 -1.47
CA PRO A 147 -1.33 -11.29 -2.71
C PRO A 147 -2.16 -10.40 -3.64
N TYR A 148 -1.97 -10.56 -4.94
CA TYR A 148 -2.64 -9.72 -5.92
C TYR A 148 -4.15 -9.96 -5.84
N ILE A 149 -4.91 -9.01 -5.27
CA ILE A 149 -6.34 -9.17 -4.94
C ILE A 149 -7.18 -9.69 -6.11
N VAL A 150 -6.81 -9.32 -7.34
CA VAL A 150 -7.46 -9.79 -8.56
C VAL A 150 -7.45 -11.33 -8.65
N GLN A 151 -6.34 -11.98 -8.31
CA GLN A 151 -6.21 -13.44 -8.37
C GLN A 151 -7.00 -14.12 -7.24
N SER A 152 -7.24 -13.43 -6.12
CA SER A 152 -8.00 -13.97 -5.00
C SER A 152 -9.52 -13.86 -5.19
N ILE A 153 -9.97 -12.88 -5.98
CA ILE A 153 -11.40 -12.68 -6.28
C ILE A 153 -11.84 -13.50 -7.49
N PHE A 154 -11.06 -13.48 -8.58
CA PHE A 154 -11.45 -14.15 -9.83
C PHE A 154 -10.88 -15.56 -9.90
N ILE A 155 -11.78 -16.55 -9.78
CA ILE A 155 -11.45 -17.97 -9.83
C ILE A 155 -11.75 -18.50 -11.23
N LYS A 156 -10.76 -19.14 -11.85
CA LYS A 156 -10.92 -19.80 -13.15
C LYS A 156 -11.91 -20.95 -13.04
N GLU A 157 -12.90 -20.97 -13.91
CA GLU A 157 -13.74 -22.16 -14.10
C GLU A 157 -12.90 -23.31 -14.64
N MET A 158 -13.15 -24.52 -14.11
CA MET A 158 -12.46 -25.75 -14.50
C MET A 158 -12.94 -26.22 -15.88
#